data_AF-A0A932LAE5-F1
#
_entry.id   AF-A0A932LAE5-F1
#
_cell.length_a   1.000
_cell.length_b   1.000
_cell.length_c   1.000
_cell.angle_alpha   90.00
_cell.angle_beta   90.00
_cell.angle_gamma   90.00
#
_symmetry.space_group_name_H-M   'P 1'
#
loop_
_entity.id
_entity.type
_entity.pdbx_description
1 polymer ?
#
loop_
_entity_poly.entity_id
_entity_poly.type
_entity_poly.pdbx_seq_one_letter_code
_entity_poly.pdbx_strand_id
1 'polypeptide(L)'
;MEQQLAKAACGKADAERSRALLPDTRYPIPESRFPPEGPRLRKTVNDLGMRAAGNIAAGLHALLGSRANNRIGILTYHRIAPHVRGAPPPLHNVTPERFREQIGGLLRRDFNVWPLRRILHDTAVGRELPPRTIAITFDDGFETVFTRAWPILRELQAPATVFVNTAYLDSTGPFPFDAWGVDWQGRVPPETYRPLTSAQCRELQAGGLMDLGAHTHTHADFRDRPEQFREDLQLSVDVLRARFGLDEVPFAFPFGSPALGFSGGALAQAARDTGVVCGLTTEGVLIDPRSDPLHWGRFNAFAWDTSATLAAKLAGWYSWAPKLRQRLAGAGR
;
A
#
# COMPACT_ATOMS: atom_id res chain seq x y z
N MET A 1 -45.59 -9.80 2.33
CA MET A 1 -45.07 -10.76 1.33
C MET A 1 -44.37 -10.03 0.18
N GLU A 2 -44.96 -8.96 -0.38
CA GLU A 2 -44.35 -8.17 -1.47
C GLU A 2 -43.02 -7.47 -1.13
N GLN A 3 -42.84 -6.94 0.08
CA GLN A 3 -41.56 -6.32 0.49
C GLN A 3 -40.40 -7.33 0.62
N GLN A 4 -40.68 -8.60 0.92
CA GLN A 4 -39.67 -9.66 0.95
C GLN A 4 -39.29 -10.12 -0.47
N LEU A 5 -40.25 -10.14 -1.39
CA LEU A 5 -40.01 -10.43 -2.81
C LEU A 5 -39.22 -9.31 -3.50
N ALA A 6 -39.47 -8.04 -3.16
CA ALA A 6 -38.70 -6.90 -3.67
C ALA A 6 -37.24 -6.89 -3.17
N LYS A 7 -36.99 -7.22 -1.89
CA LYS A 7 -35.62 -7.39 -1.35
C LYS A 7 -34.90 -8.60 -1.97
N ALA A 8 -35.61 -9.70 -2.22
CA ALA A 8 -35.05 -10.88 -2.88
C ALA A 8 -34.73 -10.63 -4.37
N ALA A 9 -35.53 -9.81 -5.06
CA ALA A 9 -35.29 -9.41 -6.44
C ALA A 9 -34.11 -8.43 -6.57
N CYS A 10 -34.00 -7.46 -5.66
CA CYS A 10 -32.87 -6.52 -5.58
C CYS A 10 -31.55 -7.26 -5.29
N GLY A 11 -31.56 -8.20 -4.34
CA GLY A 11 -30.39 -9.00 -3.99
C GLY A 11 -29.93 -9.96 -5.10
N LYS A 12 -30.86 -10.43 -5.96
CA LYS A 12 -30.51 -11.25 -7.13
C LYS A 12 -29.95 -10.41 -8.29
N ALA A 13 -30.48 -9.21 -8.53
CA ALA A 13 -29.97 -8.31 -9.56
C ALA A 13 -28.57 -7.77 -9.24
N ASP A 14 -28.28 -7.49 -7.96
CA ASP A 14 -26.92 -7.13 -7.50
C ASP A 14 -25.95 -8.31 -7.56
N ALA A 15 -26.41 -9.53 -7.22
CA ALA A 15 -25.58 -10.73 -7.33
C ALA A 15 -25.27 -11.13 -8.78
N GLU A 16 -26.21 -10.91 -9.71
CA GLU A 16 -26.00 -11.14 -11.15
C GLU A 16 -25.10 -10.06 -11.77
N ARG A 17 -25.20 -8.78 -11.34
CA ARG A 17 -24.25 -7.73 -11.72
C ARG A 17 -22.85 -7.95 -11.15
N SER A 18 -22.71 -8.43 -9.91
CA SER A 18 -21.43 -8.80 -9.32
C SER A 18 -20.79 -10.03 -9.99
N ARG A 19 -21.59 -10.99 -10.47
CA ARG A 19 -21.08 -12.13 -11.26
C ARG A 19 -20.51 -11.73 -12.62
N ALA A 20 -21.03 -10.66 -13.22
CA ALA A 20 -20.54 -10.11 -14.48
C ALA A 20 -19.24 -9.29 -14.34
N LEU A 21 -18.69 -9.19 -13.13
CA LEU A 21 -17.48 -8.42 -12.80
C LEU A 21 -16.35 -9.30 -12.25
N LEU A 22 -16.50 -10.62 -12.28
CA LEU A 22 -15.36 -11.52 -12.13
C LEU A 22 -14.40 -11.27 -13.30
N PRO A 23 -13.07 -11.28 -13.06
CA PRO A 23 -12.10 -10.90 -14.07
C PRO A 23 -12.32 -11.70 -15.35
N ASP A 24 -12.50 -10.97 -16.43
CA ASP A 24 -12.48 -11.53 -17.76
C ASP A 24 -11.14 -12.25 -17.96
N THR A 25 -11.19 -13.52 -18.33
CA THR A 25 -10.03 -14.40 -18.53
C THR A 25 -9.08 -13.93 -19.65
N ARG A 26 -9.35 -12.78 -20.28
CA ARG A 26 -8.55 -12.15 -21.34
C ARG A 26 -7.14 -11.73 -20.91
N TYR A 27 -6.86 -11.59 -19.62
CA TYR A 27 -5.53 -11.21 -19.15
C TYR A 27 -4.93 -12.32 -18.30
N PRO A 28 -4.02 -13.14 -18.86
CA PRO A 28 -3.30 -14.10 -18.04
C PRO A 28 -2.52 -13.32 -16.99
N ILE A 29 -2.91 -13.55 -15.73
CA ILE A 29 -2.00 -13.33 -14.62
C ILE A 29 -0.80 -14.19 -14.95
N PRO A 30 0.40 -13.62 -15.13
CA PRO A 30 1.56 -14.45 -15.36
C PRO A 30 1.58 -15.49 -14.23
N GLU A 31 1.92 -16.73 -14.54
CA GLU A 31 2.63 -17.57 -13.58
C GLU A 31 3.94 -16.82 -13.27
N SER A 32 3.87 -15.70 -12.54
CA SER A 32 5.06 -15.04 -12.05
C SER A 32 5.54 -15.97 -10.96
N ARG A 33 6.36 -16.93 -11.38
CA ARG A 33 7.65 -17.12 -10.76
C ARG A 33 8.17 -15.72 -10.48
N PHE A 34 7.85 -15.19 -9.29
CA PHE A 34 8.82 -14.40 -8.56
C PHE A 34 10.16 -15.08 -8.84
N PRO A 35 11.22 -14.37 -9.27
CA PRO A 35 12.52 -15.00 -9.41
C PRO A 35 12.70 -15.81 -8.13
N PRO A 36 12.92 -17.15 -8.24
CA PRO A 36 12.87 -18.03 -7.09
C PRO A 36 13.65 -17.35 -5.99
N GLU A 37 13.05 -17.16 -4.82
CA GLU A 37 13.66 -16.38 -3.74
C GLU A 37 15.13 -16.78 -3.70
N GLY A 38 16.03 -15.82 -4.02
CA GLY A 38 17.45 -16.11 -4.03
C GLY A 38 17.78 -16.86 -2.75
N PRO A 39 18.69 -17.86 -2.78
CA PRO A 39 18.78 -18.91 -1.77
C PRO A 39 18.53 -18.35 -0.38
N ARG A 40 17.58 -18.91 0.40
CA ARG A 40 17.05 -18.35 1.67
C ARG A 40 18.10 -17.62 2.52
N LEU A 41 19.32 -18.16 2.55
CA LEU A 41 20.51 -17.54 3.14
C LEU A 41 20.80 -16.08 2.67
N ARG A 42 20.77 -15.78 1.37
CA ARG A 42 21.00 -14.44 0.81
C ARG A 42 19.91 -13.45 1.24
N LYS A 43 18.64 -13.88 1.29
CA LYS A 43 17.52 -13.07 1.81
C LYS A 43 17.72 -12.79 3.29
N THR A 44 18.05 -13.80 4.09
CA THR A 44 18.33 -13.65 5.54
C THR A 44 19.50 -12.70 5.82
N VAL A 45 20.60 -12.82 5.06
CA VAL A 45 21.77 -11.92 5.19
C VAL A 45 21.40 -10.48 4.83
N ASN A 46 20.64 -10.27 3.75
CA ASN A 46 20.17 -8.95 3.36
C ASN A 46 19.26 -8.33 4.43
N ASP A 47 18.31 -9.10 4.98
CA ASP A 47 17.40 -8.64 6.03
C ASP A 47 18.17 -8.26 7.30
N LEU A 48 19.16 -9.07 7.69
CA LEU A 48 20.02 -8.76 8.84
C LEU A 48 20.81 -7.47 8.62
N GLY A 49 21.40 -7.29 7.44
CA GLY A 49 22.10 -6.05 7.06
C GLY A 49 21.19 -4.83 7.11
N MET A 50 19.96 -4.93 6.60
CA MET A 50 18.97 -3.85 6.65
C MET A 50 18.52 -3.52 8.08
N ARG A 51 18.42 -4.52 8.97
CA ARG A 51 18.11 -4.29 10.39
C ARG A 51 19.26 -3.56 11.10
N ALA A 52 20.50 -3.99 10.89
CA ALA A 52 21.67 -3.34 11.46
C ALA A 52 21.80 -1.89 10.98
N ALA A 53 21.64 -1.67 9.66
CA ALA A 53 21.56 -0.34 9.05
C ALA A 53 20.49 0.54 9.72
N GLY A 54 19.32 -0.03 10.01
CA GLY A 54 18.25 0.69 10.67
C GLY A 54 18.53 1.11 12.10
N ASN A 55 19.16 0.23 12.87
CA ASN A 55 19.54 0.55 14.24
C ASN A 55 20.63 1.62 14.28
N ILE A 56 21.60 1.58 13.35
CA ILE A 56 22.61 2.63 13.20
C ILE A 56 21.95 3.95 12.83
N ALA A 57 21.05 3.96 11.85
CA ALA A 57 20.29 5.14 11.45
C ALA A 57 19.46 5.72 12.60
N ALA A 58 18.84 4.87 13.42
CA ALA A 58 18.11 5.30 14.61
C ALA A 58 19.01 5.93 15.68
N GLY A 59 20.19 5.36 15.92
CA GLY A 59 21.20 5.95 16.81
C GLY A 59 21.69 7.32 16.31
N LEU A 60 22.01 7.43 15.03
CA LEU A 60 22.39 8.70 14.41
C LEU A 60 21.27 9.74 14.48
N HIS A 61 20.01 9.34 14.23
CA HIS A 61 18.87 10.24 14.36
C HIS A 61 18.70 10.75 15.80
N ALA A 62 18.84 9.88 16.79
CA ALA A 62 18.75 10.25 18.20
C ALA A 62 19.86 11.24 18.61
N LEU A 63 21.07 11.10 18.06
CA LEU A 63 22.22 11.96 18.38
C LEU A 63 22.25 13.27 17.58
N LEU A 64 21.90 13.23 16.30
CA LEU A 64 22.14 14.32 15.34
C LEU A 64 20.85 15.00 14.84
N GLY A 65 19.68 14.53 15.27
CA GLY A 65 18.40 15.11 14.90
C GLY A 65 17.90 14.72 13.50
N SER A 66 16.92 15.47 12.99
CA SER A 66 16.28 15.20 11.70
C SER A 66 17.05 15.84 10.53
N ARG A 67 17.10 15.14 9.39
CA ARG A 67 17.63 15.65 8.11
C ARG A 67 16.53 15.82 7.05
N ALA A 68 15.26 15.79 7.48
CA ALA A 68 14.13 15.78 6.57
C ALA A 68 13.89 17.13 5.86
N ASN A 69 14.34 18.27 6.42
CA ASN A 69 14.24 19.60 5.82
C ASN A 69 12.87 19.89 5.17
N ASN A 70 11.79 19.89 5.97
CA ASN A 70 10.39 20.10 5.55
C ASN A 70 9.85 19.11 4.51
N ARG A 71 10.53 17.99 4.29
CA ARG A 71 10.03 16.90 3.45
C ARG A 71 9.02 16.03 4.19
N ILE A 72 8.16 15.39 3.41
CA ILE A 72 7.09 14.52 3.87
C ILE A 72 7.54 13.06 3.71
N GLY A 73 7.10 12.19 4.62
CA GLY A 73 7.25 10.75 4.47
C GLY A 73 5.90 10.05 4.29
N ILE A 74 5.85 9.07 3.40
CA ILE A 74 4.68 8.19 3.26
C ILE A 74 5.12 6.78 3.62
N LEU A 75 4.42 6.14 4.55
CA LEU A 75 4.64 4.75 4.92
C LEU A 75 3.70 3.85 4.12
N THR A 76 4.21 2.78 3.52
CA THR A 76 3.37 1.73 2.93
C THR A 76 3.40 0.45 3.78
N TYR A 77 2.20 -0.03 4.10
CA TYR A 77 1.86 -1.32 4.68
C TYR A 77 1.05 -2.12 3.66
N HIS A 78 0.85 -3.41 3.88
CA HIS A 78 -0.01 -4.23 3.02
C HIS A 78 -0.98 -5.02 3.91
N ARG A 79 -0.46 -6.05 4.59
CA ARG A 79 -1.24 -6.95 5.45
C ARG A 79 -0.91 -6.75 6.92
N ILE A 80 -1.95 -6.67 7.75
CA ILE A 80 -1.83 -6.62 9.21
C ILE A 80 -2.38 -7.92 9.82
N ALA A 81 -1.61 -9.00 9.77
CA ALA A 81 -2.04 -10.32 10.25
C ALA A 81 -1.12 -10.88 11.33
N PRO A 82 -1.64 -11.66 12.30
CA PRO A 82 -0.82 -12.37 13.26
C PRO A 82 0.06 -13.42 12.56
N HIS A 83 1.17 -13.77 13.20
CA HIS A 83 1.93 -14.94 12.77
C HIS A 83 1.15 -16.22 13.05
N VAL A 84 0.99 -17.05 12.02
CA VAL A 84 0.36 -18.37 12.16
C VAL A 84 1.45 -19.42 12.30
N ARG A 85 1.44 -20.17 13.40
CA ARG A 85 2.44 -21.20 13.67
C ARG A 85 2.44 -22.24 12.54
N GLY A 86 3.62 -22.50 11.98
CA GLY A 86 3.80 -23.48 10.91
C GLY A 86 3.55 -22.95 9.49
N ALA A 87 3.00 -21.73 9.36
CA ALA A 87 2.95 -21.03 8.08
C ALA A 87 4.21 -20.18 7.89
N PRO A 88 4.77 -20.09 6.66
CA PRO A 88 5.82 -19.13 6.36
C PRO A 88 5.26 -17.70 6.55
N PRO A 89 6.05 -16.71 6.98
CA PRO A 89 5.57 -15.34 7.03
C PRO A 89 5.21 -14.87 5.61
N PRO A 90 4.05 -14.24 5.39
CA PRO A 90 3.71 -13.71 4.08
C PRO A 90 4.61 -12.52 3.77
N LEU A 91 4.77 -12.23 2.48
CA LEU A 91 5.45 -11.01 2.05
C LEU A 91 4.72 -9.79 2.64
N HIS A 92 5.49 -8.81 3.09
CA HIS A 92 5.00 -7.51 3.58
C HIS A 92 3.95 -7.54 4.71
N ASN A 93 3.95 -8.59 5.53
CA ASN A 93 3.06 -8.69 6.69
C ASN A 93 3.66 -8.09 7.96
N VAL A 94 2.85 -7.33 8.68
CA VAL A 94 3.16 -6.78 10.00
C VAL A 94 2.11 -7.26 11.00
N THR A 95 2.50 -7.70 12.20
CA THR A 95 1.48 -8.12 13.19
C THR A 95 0.72 -6.91 13.74
N PRO A 96 -0.53 -7.08 14.23
CA PRO A 96 -1.28 -6.00 14.87
C PRO A 96 -0.51 -5.31 16.00
N GLU A 97 0.20 -6.08 16.83
CA GLU A 97 0.99 -5.56 17.96
C GLU A 97 2.15 -4.70 17.46
N ARG A 98 2.87 -5.17 16.44
CA ARG A 98 3.98 -4.43 15.83
C ARG A 98 3.49 -3.16 15.15
N PHE A 99 2.36 -3.24 14.44
CA PHE A 99 1.74 -2.08 13.80
C PHE A 99 1.36 -1.00 14.83
N ARG A 100 0.71 -1.40 15.93
CA ARG A 100 0.38 -0.52 17.05
C ARG A 100 1.62 0.13 17.66
N GLU A 101 2.69 -0.63 17.89
CA GLU A 101 3.94 -0.11 18.42
C GLU A 101 4.59 0.91 17.46
N GLN A 102 4.60 0.60 16.16
CA GLN A 102 5.16 1.45 15.13
C GLN A 102 4.43 2.79 15.06
N ILE A 103 3.11 2.79 14.86
CA ILE A 103 2.32 4.03 14.72
C ILE A 103 2.30 4.81 16.03
N GLY A 104 1.98 4.16 17.16
CA GLY A 104 1.96 4.82 18.47
C GLY A 104 3.32 5.39 18.86
N GLY A 105 4.42 4.72 18.48
CA GLY A 105 5.77 5.21 18.74
C GLY A 105 6.20 6.36 17.83
N LEU A 106 5.64 6.48 16.62
CA LEU A 106 5.83 7.68 15.77
C LEU A 106 5.06 8.87 16.36
N LEU A 107 3.83 8.67 16.81
CA LEU A 107 3.04 9.73 17.47
C LEU A 107 3.75 10.27 18.73
N ARG A 108 4.31 9.39 19.56
CA ARG A 108 5.14 9.79 20.74
C ARG A 108 6.45 10.52 20.38
N ARG A 109 6.81 10.58 19.10
CA ARG A 109 7.99 11.29 18.57
C ARG A 109 7.58 12.50 17.73
N ASP A 110 6.38 13.01 17.98
CA ASP A 110 5.82 14.23 17.38
C ASP A 110 5.69 14.17 15.85
N PHE A 111 5.49 12.96 15.29
CA PHE A 111 5.11 12.83 13.89
C PHE A 111 3.63 13.19 13.70
N ASN A 112 3.35 14.02 12.70
CA ASN A 112 2.02 14.47 12.35
C ASN A 112 1.43 13.54 11.28
N VAL A 113 0.62 12.57 11.70
CA VAL A 113 -0.08 11.67 10.76
C VAL A 113 -1.26 12.41 10.14
N TRP A 114 -1.17 12.74 8.85
CA TRP A 114 -2.21 13.47 8.12
C TRP A 114 -2.89 12.58 7.07
N PRO A 115 -4.17 12.82 6.76
CA PRO A 115 -4.82 12.17 5.62
C PRO A 115 -4.05 12.50 4.34
N LEU A 116 -3.79 11.49 3.51
CA LEU A 116 -3.05 11.68 2.25
C LEU A 116 -3.74 12.73 1.36
N ARG A 117 -5.08 12.71 1.28
CA ARG A 117 -5.88 13.69 0.53
C ARG A 117 -5.59 15.13 0.94
N ARG A 118 -5.39 15.37 2.25
CA ARG A 118 -5.08 16.70 2.78
C ARG A 118 -3.67 17.13 2.41
N ILE A 119 -2.71 16.20 2.50
CA ILE A 119 -1.33 16.48 2.08
C ILE A 119 -1.31 16.85 0.60
N LEU A 120 -1.94 16.05 -0.27
CA LEU A 120 -2.03 16.33 -1.71
C LEU A 120 -2.66 17.71 -1.97
N HIS A 121 -3.82 17.99 -1.38
CA HIS A 121 -4.48 19.29 -1.51
C HIS A 121 -3.60 20.45 -1.05
N ASP A 122 -3.11 20.43 0.19
CA ASP A 122 -2.37 21.55 0.78
C ASP A 122 -1.05 21.80 0.04
N THR A 123 -0.36 20.76 -0.44
CA THR A 123 0.82 20.92 -1.28
C THR A 123 0.51 21.50 -2.66
N ALA A 124 -0.59 21.09 -3.29
CA ALA A 124 -1.00 21.61 -4.60
C ALA A 124 -1.30 23.11 -4.57
N VAL A 125 -1.83 23.62 -3.46
CA VAL A 125 -2.09 25.07 -3.26
C VAL A 125 -0.92 25.81 -2.60
N GLY A 126 0.25 25.18 -2.45
CA GLY A 126 1.46 25.79 -1.92
C GLY A 126 1.43 26.12 -0.42
N ARG A 127 0.55 25.46 0.37
CA ARG A 127 0.52 25.63 1.82
C ARG A 127 1.67 24.88 2.47
N GLU A 128 2.27 25.51 3.47
CA GLU A 128 3.26 24.84 4.31
C GLU A 128 2.59 23.78 5.18
N LEU A 129 3.25 22.62 5.27
CA LEU A 129 2.82 21.53 6.14
C LEU A 129 3.59 21.59 7.46
N PRO A 130 3.00 21.10 8.57
CA PRO A 130 3.74 20.95 9.82
C PRO A 130 5.01 20.11 9.64
N PRO A 131 6.05 20.37 10.43
CA PRO A 131 7.23 19.52 10.45
C PRO A 131 6.83 18.07 10.80
N ARG A 132 7.59 17.09 10.30
CA ARG A 132 7.34 15.65 10.54
C ARG A 132 5.95 15.18 10.09
N THR A 133 5.36 15.84 9.09
CA THR A 133 4.13 15.35 8.45
C THR A 133 4.38 14.03 7.73
N ILE A 134 3.52 13.06 7.99
CA ILE A 134 3.55 11.74 7.35
C ILE A 134 2.16 11.28 6.94
N ALA A 135 2.10 10.41 5.92
CA ALA A 135 0.91 9.63 5.61
C ALA A 135 1.14 8.14 5.88
N ILE A 136 0.07 7.43 6.24
CA ILE A 136 0.05 5.97 6.33
C ILE A 136 -0.79 5.44 5.17
N THR A 137 -0.25 4.49 4.41
CA THR A 137 -0.95 3.85 3.30
C THR A 137 -0.93 2.34 3.42
N PHE A 138 -1.95 1.69 2.88
CA PHE A 138 -2.05 0.25 2.73
C PHE A 138 -2.24 -0.10 1.25
N ASP A 139 -1.47 -1.03 0.73
CA ASP A 139 -1.64 -1.55 -0.63
C ASP A 139 -2.47 -2.85 -0.64
N ASP A 140 -2.90 -3.24 -1.83
CA ASP A 140 -3.71 -4.42 -2.20
C ASP A 140 -5.18 -4.42 -1.72
N GLY A 141 -5.42 -3.95 -0.49
CA GLY A 141 -6.75 -3.96 0.10
C GLY A 141 -7.12 -5.29 0.75
N PHE A 142 -6.22 -5.85 1.56
CA PHE A 142 -6.53 -7.01 2.41
C PHE A 142 -7.61 -6.72 3.45
N GLU A 143 -8.48 -7.68 3.73
CA GLU A 143 -9.54 -7.62 4.75
C GLU A 143 -8.97 -7.33 6.15
N THR A 144 -7.73 -7.74 6.44
CA THR A 144 -7.04 -7.38 7.69
C THR A 144 -6.87 -5.88 7.93
N VAL A 145 -6.89 -5.04 6.89
CA VAL A 145 -6.92 -3.59 7.06
C VAL A 145 -8.17 -3.17 7.84
N PHE A 146 -9.33 -3.76 7.52
CA PHE A 146 -10.58 -3.51 8.25
C PHE A 146 -10.63 -4.24 9.60
N THR A 147 -10.27 -5.52 9.65
CA THR A 147 -10.47 -6.31 10.88
C THR A 147 -9.39 -6.11 11.94
N ARG A 148 -8.19 -5.64 11.56
CA ARG A 148 -7.03 -5.54 12.47
C ARG A 148 -6.41 -4.15 12.51
N ALA A 149 -6.16 -3.51 11.36
CA ALA A 149 -5.51 -2.20 11.33
C ALA A 149 -6.47 -1.08 11.78
N TRP A 150 -7.71 -1.11 11.28
CA TRP A 150 -8.71 -0.06 11.50
C TRP A 150 -9.03 0.19 12.99
N PRO A 151 -9.28 -0.83 13.84
CA PRO A 151 -9.47 -0.60 15.28
C PRO A 151 -8.28 0.11 15.95
N ILE A 152 -7.04 -0.22 15.54
CA ILE A 152 -5.83 0.39 16.08
C ILE A 152 -5.73 1.86 15.63
N LEU A 153 -5.96 2.14 14.34
CA LEU A 153 -5.94 3.49 13.80
C LEU A 153 -6.99 4.40 14.46
N ARG A 154 -8.19 3.87 14.71
CA ARG A 154 -9.24 4.59 15.46
C ARG A 154 -8.80 4.95 16.87
N GLU A 155 -8.21 4.01 17.61
CA GLU A 155 -7.73 4.27 18.97
C GLU A 155 -6.63 5.35 18.98
N LEU A 156 -5.73 5.30 17.99
CA LEU A 156 -4.62 6.24 17.86
C LEU A 156 -5.00 7.56 17.18
N GLN A 157 -6.24 7.71 16.70
CA GLN A 157 -6.70 8.84 15.88
C GLN A 157 -5.77 9.12 14.69
N ALA A 158 -5.23 8.04 14.09
CA ALA A 158 -4.27 8.11 13.01
C ALA A 158 -4.99 7.87 11.66
N PRO A 159 -5.08 8.89 10.78
CA PRO A 159 -5.67 8.70 9.47
C PRO A 159 -4.77 7.89 8.53
N ALA A 160 -5.37 7.19 7.57
CA ALA A 160 -4.64 6.44 6.55
C ALA A 160 -5.45 6.31 5.24
N THR A 161 -4.80 5.78 4.21
CA THR A 161 -5.43 5.50 2.90
C THR A 161 -5.19 4.05 2.52
N VAL A 162 -6.22 3.32 2.06
CA VAL A 162 -6.06 1.99 1.49
C VAL A 162 -6.25 2.03 -0.04
N PHE A 163 -5.25 1.58 -0.77
CA PHE A 163 -5.29 1.42 -2.22
C PHE A 163 -5.80 0.03 -2.55
N VAL A 164 -6.92 -0.06 -3.26
CA VAL A 164 -7.63 -1.32 -3.53
C VAL A 164 -7.50 -1.74 -4.98
N ASN A 165 -7.40 -3.04 -5.21
CA ASN A 165 -7.54 -3.65 -6.52
C ASN A 165 -9.03 -3.93 -6.78
N THR A 166 -9.67 -3.13 -7.64
CA THR A 166 -11.15 -3.11 -7.73
C THR A 166 -11.76 -4.39 -8.32
N ALA A 167 -11.00 -5.22 -9.04
CA ALA A 167 -11.47 -6.50 -9.58
C ALA A 167 -11.80 -7.54 -8.49
N TYR A 168 -11.17 -7.40 -7.31
CA TYR A 168 -11.25 -8.41 -6.26
C TYR A 168 -12.13 -8.00 -5.08
N LEU A 169 -12.68 -6.77 -5.09
CA LEU A 169 -13.65 -6.35 -4.09
C LEU A 169 -14.81 -7.35 -4.03
N ASP A 170 -15.25 -7.66 -2.82
CA ASP A 170 -16.33 -8.62 -2.54
C ASP A 170 -16.00 -10.10 -2.86
N SER A 171 -14.77 -10.41 -3.29
CA SER A 171 -14.31 -11.79 -3.48
C SER A 171 -14.16 -12.51 -2.14
N THR A 172 -14.55 -13.78 -2.11
CA THR A 172 -14.30 -14.69 -0.98
C THR A 172 -12.99 -15.46 -1.10
N GLY A 173 -12.38 -15.44 -2.29
CA GLY A 173 -11.12 -16.09 -2.62
C GLY A 173 -9.93 -15.16 -2.41
N PRO A 174 -8.70 -15.71 -2.44
CA PRO A 174 -7.50 -14.91 -2.29
C PRO A 174 -7.19 -14.05 -3.51
N PHE A 175 -6.25 -13.12 -3.33
CA PHE A 175 -5.55 -12.51 -4.45
C PHE A 175 -4.68 -13.54 -5.19
N PRO A 176 -4.67 -13.53 -6.52
CA PRO A 176 -3.92 -14.50 -7.33
C PRO A 176 -2.40 -14.33 -7.21
N PHE A 177 -1.93 -13.16 -6.77
CA PHE A 177 -0.52 -12.86 -6.51
C PHE A 177 -0.10 -13.12 -5.05
N ASP A 178 -1.03 -13.58 -4.19
CA ASP A 178 -0.73 -13.87 -2.77
C ASP A 178 -0.42 -15.35 -2.52
N ALA A 179 0.81 -15.64 -2.11
CA ALA A 179 1.26 -17.00 -1.80
C ALA A 179 0.51 -17.66 -0.62
N TRP A 180 0.02 -16.88 0.36
CA TRP A 180 -0.80 -17.45 1.45
C TRP A 180 -2.17 -17.89 0.96
N GLY A 181 -2.76 -17.08 0.10
CA GLY A 181 -3.98 -17.39 -0.60
C GLY A 181 -3.88 -18.65 -1.46
N VAL A 182 -2.78 -18.87 -2.18
CA VAL A 182 -2.69 -20.01 -3.11
C VAL A 182 -2.28 -21.31 -2.39
N ASP A 183 -1.27 -21.26 -1.52
CA ASP A 183 -0.66 -22.48 -0.96
C ASP A 183 -1.11 -22.83 0.47
N TRP A 184 -1.75 -21.90 1.18
CA TRP A 184 -2.07 -22.02 2.62
C TRP A 184 -3.56 -21.85 2.95
N GLN A 185 -4.44 -21.89 1.94
CA GLN A 185 -5.88 -21.96 2.15
C GLN A 185 -6.26 -23.10 3.12
N GLY A 186 -7.11 -22.78 4.10
CA GLY A 186 -7.52 -23.72 5.16
C GLY A 186 -6.53 -23.89 6.32
N ARG A 187 -5.35 -23.26 6.26
CA ARG A 187 -4.32 -23.30 7.32
C ARG A 187 -4.06 -21.95 7.99
N VAL A 188 -4.61 -20.88 7.43
CA VAL A 188 -4.56 -19.52 7.97
C VAL A 188 -5.99 -18.93 8.05
N PRO A 189 -6.26 -17.98 8.96
CA PRO A 189 -7.56 -17.34 9.06
C PRO A 189 -7.97 -16.67 7.73
N PRO A 190 -9.21 -16.84 7.24
CA PRO A 190 -9.62 -16.35 5.93
C PRO A 190 -9.41 -14.86 5.69
N GLU A 191 -9.58 -14.03 6.72
CA GLU A 191 -9.39 -12.59 6.63
C GLU A 191 -7.96 -12.18 6.27
N THR A 192 -6.99 -13.11 6.39
CA THR A 192 -5.57 -12.84 6.10
C THR A 192 -5.23 -12.84 4.62
N TYR A 193 -6.07 -13.43 3.76
CA TYR A 193 -5.86 -13.46 2.31
C TYR A 193 -7.02 -12.88 1.51
N ARG A 194 -8.18 -12.67 2.15
CA ARG A 194 -9.36 -12.10 1.49
C ARG A 194 -9.17 -10.61 1.18
N PRO A 195 -9.68 -10.14 0.04
CA PRO A 195 -9.85 -8.72 -0.23
C PRO A 195 -10.90 -8.08 0.68
N LEU A 196 -10.84 -6.76 0.81
CA LEU A 196 -11.91 -5.97 1.39
C LEU A 196 -13.20 -6.13 0.57
N THR A 197 -14.33 -6.11 1.28
CA THR A 197 -15.66 -5.97 0.65
C THR A 197 -16.01 -4.50 0.42
N SER A 198 -16.88 -4.23 -0.55
CA SER A 198 -17.47 -2.92 -0.77
C SER A 198 -18.16 -2.38 0.48
N ALA A 199 -18.79 -3.25 1.29
CA ALA A 199 -19.40 -2.86 2.56
C ALA A 199 -18.35 -2.39 3.58
N GLN A 200 -17.25 -3.13 3.74
CA GLN A 200 -16.14 -2.74 4.62
C GLN A 200 -15.47 -1.44 4.14
N CYS A 201 -15.29 -1.25 2.83
CA CYS A 201 -14.77 0.01 2.28
C CYS A 201 -15.66 1.22 2.63
N ARG A 202 -16.99 1.08 2.55
CA ARG A 202 -17.92 2.15 2.97
C ARG A 202 -17.83 2.43 4.47
N GLU A 203 -17.68 1.40 5.29
CA GLU A 203 -17.54 1.58 6.75
C GLU A 203 -16.21 2.26 7.11
N LEU A 204 -15.12 1.93 6.43
CA LEU A 204 -13.84 2.63 6.56
C LEU A 204 -14.00 4.14 6.25
N GLN A 205 -14.64 4.48 5.12
CA GLN A 205 -14.91 5.88 4.75
C GLN A 205 -15.81 6.59 5.78
N ALA A 206 -16.90 5.95 6.20
CA ALA A 206 -17.83 6.50 7.18
C ALA A 206 -17.17 6.75 8.54
N GLY A 207 -16.10 6.02 8.85
CA GLY A 207 -15.26 6.22 10.03
C GLY A 207 -14.43 7.51 10.02
N GLY A 208 -14.31 8.21 8.88
CA GLY A 208 -13.68 9.53 8.74
C GLY A 208 -12.15 9.57 8.79
N LEU A 209 -11.50 8.48 9.19
CA LEU A 209 -10.03 8.37 9.29
C LEU A 209 -9.41 7.57 8.12
N MET A 210 -10.20 6.82 7.35
CA MET A 210 -9.70 5.99 6.25
C MET A 210 -10.22 6.49 4.90
N ASP A 211 -9.30 6.77 3.99
CA ASP A 211 -9.60 7.01 2.58
C ASP A 211 -9.38 5.77 1.72
N LEU A 212 -9.96 5.78 0.53
CA LEU A 212 -9.72 4.80 -0.52
C LEU A 212 -8.84 5.40 -1.62
N GLY A 213 -8.17 4.54 -2.38
CA GLY A 213 -7.44 4.91 -3.59
C GLY A 213 -7.36 3.74 -4.57
N ALA A 214 -6.90 4.02 -5.78
CA ALA A 214 -6.71 2.99 -6.81
C ALA A 214 -5.37 2.26 -6.62
N HIS A 215 -5.40 0.94 -6.76
CA HIS A 215 -4.20 0.12 -6.94
C HIS A 215 -4.29 -0.69 -8.24
N THR A 216 -4.71 -0.02 -9.33
CA THR A 216 -5.19 -0.65 -10.58
C THR A 216 -6.45 -1.50 -10.37
N HIS A 217 -7.01 -2.08 -11.43
CA HIS A 217 -8.15 -2.99 -11.34
C HIS A 217 -7.66 -4.40 -11.00
N THR A 218 -6.65 -4.90 -11.72
CA THR A 218 -6.23 -6.31 -11.67
C THR A 218 -4.92 -6.58 -10.92
N HIS A 219 -4.10 -5.56 -10.63
CA HIS A 219 -2.74 -5.72 -10.08
C HIS A 219 -1.80 -6.52 -11.01
N ALA A 220 -2.00 -6.46 -12.33
CA ALA A 220 -1.12 -7.13 -13.27
C ALA A 220 0.25 -6.44 -13.39
N ASP A 221 1.22 -7.16 -13.96
CA ASP A 221 2.49 -6.57 -14.39
C ASP A 221 2.29 -5.81 -15.69
N PHE A 222 2.36 -4.48 -15.69
CA PHE A 222 2.16 -3.66 -16.89
C PHE A 222 3.45 -3.15 -17.53
N ARG A 223 4.60 -3.73 -17.22
CA ARG A 223 5.85 -3.36 -17.89
C ARG A 223 5.71 -3.48 -19.40
N ASP A 224 6.17 -2.44 -20.09
CA ASP A 224 6.11 -2.29 -21.54
C ASP A 224 4.69 -2.31 -22.15
N ARG A 225 3.65 -2.08 -21.33
CA ARG A 225 2.23 -2.15 -21.70
C ARG A 225 1.40 -0.94 -21.22
N PRO A 226 1.77 0.30 -21.60
CA PRO A 226 1.15 1.51 -21.07
C PRO A 226 -0.32 1.70 -21.45
N GLU A 227 -0.76 1.27 -22.64
CA GLU A 227 -2.17 1.38 -23.02
C GLU A 227 -3.05 0.42 -22.23
N GLN A 228 -2.61 -0.83 -22.04
CA GLN A 228 -3.34 -1.79 -21.21
C GLN A 228 -3.39 -1.34 -19.75
N PHE A 229 -2.30 -0.76 -19.24
CA PHE A 229 -2.27 -0.14 -17.93
C PHE A 229 -3.28 1.02 -17.81
N ARG A 230 -3.35 1.89 -18.81
CA ARG A 230 -4.28 3.03 -18.83
C ARG A 230 -5.73 2.53 -18.77
N GLU A 231 -6.08 1.54 -19.58
CA GLU A 231 -7.43 0.95 -19.61
C GLU A 231 -7.79 0.30 -18.27
N ASP A 232 -6.87 -0.48 -17.69
CA ASP A 232 -7.08 -1.15 -16.40
C ASP A 232 -7.20 -0.15 -15.24
N LEU A 233 -6.34 0.86 -15.20
CA LEU A 233 -6.41 1.92 -14.20
C LEU A 233 -7.67 2.77 -14.36
N GLN A 234 -8.07 3.10 -15.59
CA GLN A 234 -9.30 3.85 -15.85
C GLN A 234 -10.52 3.10 -15.30
N LEU A 235 -10.60 1.79 -15.55
CA LEU A 235 -11.67 0.97 -14.98
C LEU A 235 -11.67 1.02 -13.44
N SER A 236 -10.50 0.98 -12.82
CA SER A 236 -10.38 1.11 -11.36
C SER A 236 -10.87 2.46 -10.84
N VAL A 237 -10.48 3.55 -11.50
CA VAL A 237 -10.93 4.92 -11.21
C VAL A 237 -12.45 5.04 -11.35
N ASP A 238 -13.02 4.49 -12.42
CA ASP A 238 -14.46 4.53 -12.67
C ASP A 238 -15.25 3.74 -11.61
N VAL A 239 -14.75 2.58 -11.20
CA VAL A 239 -15.34 1.80 -10.10
C VAL A 239 -15.28 2.59 -8.79
N LEU A 240 -14.16 3.24 -8.47
CA LEU A 240 -14.02 4.01 -7.24
C LEU A 240 -14.95 5.22 -7.20
N ARG A 241 -15.06 5.95 -8.32
CA ARG A 241 -16.03 7.04 -8.51
C ARG A 241 -17.46 6.55 -8.32
N ALA A 242 -17.86 5.53 -9.08
CA ALA A 242 -19.24 5.07 -9.13
C ALA A 242 -19.68 4.41 -7.82
N ARG A 243 -18.83 3.58 -7.20
CA ARG A 243 -19.20 2.83 -6.00
C ARG A 243 -19.00 3.61 -4.71
N PHE A 244 -17.98 4.45 -4.63
CA PHE A 244 -17.54 5.06 -3.37
C PHE A 244 -17.53 6.60 -3.39
N GLY A 245 -17.88 7.23 -4.53
CA GLY A 245 -18.05 8.68 -4.63
C GLY A 245 -16.75 9.47 -4.51
N LEU A 246 -15.62 8.92 -4.99
CA LEU A 246 -14.33 9.63 -4.98
C LEU A 246 -14.23 10.56 -6.18
N ASP A 247 -14.33 11.87 -5.97
CA ASP A 247 -14.08 12.87 -7.03
C ASP A 247 -12.62 12.86 -7.47
N GLU A 248 -11.72 12.87 -6.48
CA GLU A 248 -10.28 12.80 -6.62
C GLU A 248 -9.78 11.41 -6.20
N VAL A 249 -9.21 10.66 -7.14
CA VAL A 249 -8.71 9.29 -6.89
C VAL A 249 -7.20 9.32 -6.71
N PRO A 250 -6.67 9.13 -5.48
CA PRO A 250 -5.24 8.91 -5.30
C PRO A 250 -4.88 7.51 -5.81
N PHE A 251 -3.65 7.35 -6.29
CA PHE A 251 -3.21 6.09 -6.91
C PHE A 251 -1.81 5.67 -6.45
N ALA A 252 -1.63 4.36 -6.28
CA ALA A 252 -0.33 3.72 -6.04
C ALA A 252 -0.04 2.69 -7.14
N PHE A 253 1.18 2.70 -7.68
CA PHE A 253 1.60 1.75 -8.71
C PHE A 253 1.80 0.34 -8.12
N PRO A 254 1.23 -0.72 -8.71
CA PRO A 254 1.56 -2.12 -8.40
C PRO A 254 3.07 -2.35 -8.48
N PHE A 255 3.65 -2.98 -7.45
CA PHE A 255 5.11 -3.19 -7.26
C PHE A 255 5.94 -1.89 -7.11
N GLY A 256 5.59 -0.83 -7.83
CA GLY A 256 5.95 0.56 -7.61
C GLY A 256 7.43 0.90 -7.76
N SER A 257 8.25 0.04 -8.35
CA SER A 257 9.69 0.31 -8.53
C SER A 257 9.99 0.89 -9.91
N PRO A 258 10.41 2.18 -10.03
CA PRO A 258 10.84 2.76 -11.31
C PRO A 258 12.05 2.04 -11.89
N ALA A 259 13.01 1.65 -11.03
CA ALA A 259 14.22 0.94 -11.42
C ALA A 259 13.95 -0.43 -12.09
N LEU A 260 12.78 -1.03 -11.83
CA LEU A 260 12.36 -2.30 -12.44
C LEU A 260 11.30 -2.10 -13.54
N GLY A 261 10.96 -0.86 -13.88
CA GLY A 261 9.98 -0.52 -14.93
C GLY A 261 8.52 -0.54 -14.48
N PHE A 262 8.22 -0.69 -13.19
CA PHE A 262 6.84 -0.76 -12.67
C PHE A 262 6.18 0.61 -12.44
N SER A 263 6.89 1.70 -12.71
CA SER A 263 6.38 3.08 -12.63
C SER A 263 7.28 4.02 -13.43
N GLY A 264 6.87 5.28 -13.59
CA GLY A 264 7.61 6.27 -14.37
C GLY A 264 7.37 6.13 -15.88
N GLY A 265 8.04 6.97 -16.67
CA GLY A 265 8.01 6.93 -18.13
C GLY A 265 6.59 6.88 -18.71
N ALA A 266 6.36 5.96 -19.65
CA ALA A 266 5.05 5.80 -20.30
C ALA A 266 3.93 5.38 -19.34
N LEU A 267 4.24 4.64 -18.26
CA LEU A 267 3.26 4.27 -17.24
C LEU A 267 2.83 5.47 -16.40
N ALA A 268 3.75 6.38 -16.08
CA ALA A 268 3.38 7.63 -15.42
C ALA A 268 2.49 8.49 -16.32
N GLN A 269 2.81 8.63 -17.61
CA GLN A 269 1.94 9.37 -18.52
C GLN A 269 0.54 8.73 -18.62
N ALA A 270 0.48 7.41 -18.82
CA ALA A 270 -0.78 6.68 -18.84
C ALA A 270 -1.59 6.84 -17.54
N ALA A 271 -0.94 6.88 -16.38
CA ALA A 271 -1.62 7.18 -15.11
C ALA A 271 -2.21 8.59 -15.13
N ARG A 272 -1.42 9.59 -15.55
CA ARG A 272 -1.87 10.99 -15.66
C ARG A 272 -3.13 11.12 -16.51
N ASP A 273 -3.19 10.40 -17.63
CA ASP A 273 -4.29 10.44 -18.58
C ASP A 273 -5.61 9.91 -18.01
N THR A 274 -5.58 9.15 -16.91
CA THR A 274 -6.78 8.67 -16.19
C THR A 274 -7.34 9.69 -15.18
N GLY A 275 -6.61 10.78 -14.93
CA GLY A 275 -7.02 11.85 -14.01
C GLY A 275 -6.82 11.53 -12.53
N VAL A 276 -5.95 10.57 -12.18
CA VAL A 276 -5.54 10.36 -10.78
C VAL A 276 -4.76 11.56 -10.25
N VAL A 277 -4.90 11.86 -8.95
CA VAL A 277 -4.28 13.05 -8.34
C VAL A 277 -2.85 12.82 -7.87
N CYS A 278 -2.39 11.56 -7.81
CA CYS A 278 -1.03 11.20 -7.48
C CYS A 278 -0.66 9.83 -8.05
N GLY A 279 0.61 9.47 -7.93
CA GLY A 279 1.17 8.21 -8.39
C GLY A 279 2.27 7.79 -7.42
N LEU A 280 1.89 6.99 -6.43
CA LEU A 280 2.81 6.61 -5.36
C LEU A 280 3.64 5.39 -5.74
N THR A 281 4.95 5.48 -5.55
CA THR A 281 5.93 4.44 -5.85
C THR A 281 6.35 3.71 -4.57
N THR A 282 7.24 2.72 -4.66
CA THR A 282 7.87 2.04 -3.51
C THR A 282 9.31 2.51 -3.27
N GLU A 283 9.70 3.63 -3.89
CA GLU A 283 11.02 4.23 -3.64
C GLU A 283 11.07 4.87 -2.25
N GLY A 284 12.00 4.39 -1.41
CA GLY A 284 12.21 4.89 -0.06
C GLY A 284 12.89 6.25 -0.03
N VAL A 285 12.18 7.29 -0.46
CA VAL A 285 12.64 8.67 -0.50
C VAL A 285 11.66 9.60 0.23
N LEU A 286 12.21 10.64 0.83
CA LEU A 286 11.42 11.74 1.38
C LEU A 286 10.98 12.69 0.26
N ILE A 287 9.71 13.09 0.30
CA ILE A 287 9.03 13.87 -0.73
C ILE A 287 9.30 15.36 -0.53
N ASP A 288 9.77 16.05 -1.58
CA ASP A 288 9.66 17.51 -1.65
C ASP A 288 8.19 17.84 -1.94
N PRO A 289 7.48 18.59 -1.08
CA PRO A 289 6.09 18.97 -1.30
C PRO A 289 5.80 19.64 -2.65
N ARG A 290 6.82 20.23 -3.30
CA ARG A 290 6.71 20.90 -4.61
C ARG A 290 6.97 19.96 -5.78
N SER A 291 7.36 18.71 -5.53
CA SER A 291 7.61 17.72 -6.58
C SER A 291 6.29 17.15 -7.11
N ASP A 292 6.31 16.73 -8.38
CA ASP A 292 5.14 16.15 -9.05
C ASP A 292 4.58 14.94 -8.26
N PRO A 293 3.33 14.99 -7.78
CA PRO A 293 2.73 13.93 -6.97
C PRO A 293 2.58 12.61 -7.70
N LEU A 294 2.73 12.59 -9.03
CA LEU A 294 2.70 11.38 -9.83
C LEU A 294 3.94 10.47 -9.66
N HIS A 295 4.95 10.94 -8.91
CA HIS A 295 6.22 10.24 -8.71
C HIS A 295 6.63 10.14 -7.23
N TRP A 296 5.71 10.39 -6.31
CA TRP A 296 6.04 10.41 -4.88
C TRP A 296 6.42 9.03 -4.34
N GLY A 297 7.57 8.98 -3.65
CA GLY A 297 8.09 7.76 -3.04
C GLY A 297 7.43 7.39 -1.71
N ARG A 298 7.52 6.10 -1.35
CA ARG A 298 7.03 5.56 -0.08
C ARG A 298 8.06 4.67 0.59
N PHE A 299 8.11 4.73 1.90
CA PHE A 299 8.91 3.83 2.73
C PHE A 299 8.09 2.59 3.09
N ASN A 300 8.54 1.43 2.62
CA ASN A 300 8.03 0.15 3.12
C ASN A 300 8.26 0.04 4.62
N ALA A 301 7.19 -0.21 5.37
CA ALA A 301 7.22 -0.58 6.78
C ALA A 301 7.23 -2.10 6.92
N PHE A 302 8.31 -2.64 7.46
CA PHE A 302 8.49 -4.08 7.60
C PHE A 302 8.22 -4.56 9.03
N ALA A 303 8.02 -5.86 9.20
CA ALA A 303 7.80 -6.47 10.52
C ALA A 303 8.96 -6.25 11.51
N TRP A 304 10.18 -6.06 11.01
CA TRP A 304 11.36 -5.81 11.82
C TRP A 304 11.59 -4.34 12.14
N ASP A 305 10.86 -3.42 11.51
CA ASP A 305 10.99 -2.01 11.85
C ASP A 305 10.42 -1.74 13.24
N THR A 306 11.16 -1.02 14.05
CA THR A 306 10.65 -0.43 15.29
C THR A 306 10.17 0.99 15.01
N SER A 307 9.45 1.59 15.96
CA SER A 307 9.13 3.01 15.86
C SER A 307 10.37 3.91 15.71
N ALA A 308 11.52 3.51 16.27
CA ALA A 308 12.78 4.25 16.13
C ALA A 308 13.40 4.12 14.73
N THR A 309 13.38 2.92 14.13
CA THR A 309 13.92 2.74 12.77
C THR A 309 13.01 3.39 11.72
N LEU A 310 11.68 3.36 11.90
CA LEU A 310 10.76 4.14 11.07
C LEU A 310 11.00 5.65 11.20
N ALA A 311 11.17 6.15 12.44
CA ALA A 311 11.48 7.56 12.65
C ALA A 311 12.78 7.96 11.93
N ALA A 312 13.80 7.10 11.94
CA ALA A 312 15.05 7.34 11.22
C ALA A 312 14.85 7.39 9.70
N LYS A 313 14.04 6.49 9.13
CA LYS A 313 13.65 6.54 7.70
C LYS A 313 13.03 7.90 7.36
N LEU A 314 12.03 8.28 8.15
CA LEU A 314 11.23 9.49 7.97
C LEU A 314 12.01 10.78 8.30
N ALA A 315 13.13 10.66 9.03
CA ALA A 315 14.07 11.74 9.31
C ALA A 315 15.20 11.86 8.27
N GLY A 316 15.16 11.08 7.19
CA GLY A 316 16.10 11.18 6.07
C GLY A 316 17.37 10.35 6.24
N TRP A 317 17.48 9.56 7.30
CA TRP A 317 18.64 8.71 7.59
C TRP A 317 18.64 7.39 6.83
N TYR A 318 17.77 7.20 5.84
CA TYR A 318 17.79 6.05 4.93
C TYR A 318 18.00 6.43 3.46
N SER A 319 18.10 7.73 3.16
CA SER A 319 18.29 8.24 1.79
C SER A 319 19.60 7.78 1.10
N TRP A 320 20.53 7.17 1.86
CA TRP A 320 21.75 6.54 1.35
C TRP A 320 21.57 5.08 0.91
N ALA A 321 20.50 4.40 1.33
CA ALA A 321 20.31 2.97 1.09
C ALA A 321 20.16 2.57 -0.39
N PRO A 322 19.54 3.37 -1.28
CA PRO A 322 19.49 3.05 -2.72
C PRO A 322 20.88 3.00 -3.36
N LYS A 323 21.78 3.94 -2.98
CA LYS A 323 23.17 3.98 -3.46
C LYS A 323 23.99 2.79 -2.94
N LEU A 324 23.75 2.36 -1.70
CA LEU A 324 24.39 1.18 -1.14
C LEU A 324 23.89 -0.11 -1.80
N ARG A 325 22.59 -0.23 -2.08
CA ARG A 325 22.00 -1.36 -2.83
C ARG A 325 22.56 -1.46 -4.25
N GLN A 326 22.69 -0.34 -4.98
CA GLN A 326 23.30 -0.33 -6.31
C GLN A 326 24.78 -0.74 -6.26
N ARG A 327 25.55 -0.26 -5.27
CA ARG A 327 26.96 -0.66 -5.09
C ARG A 327 27.13 -2.13 -4.74
N LEU A 328 26.29 -2.68 -3.87
CA LEU A 328 26.33 -4.10 -3.49
C LEU A 328 25.79 -5.02 -4.59
N ALA A 329 24.83 -4.57 -5.40
CA ALA A 329 24.36 -5.30 -6.57
C ALA A 329 25.32 -5.22 -7.78
N GLY A 330 26.13 -4.16 -7.87
CA GLY A 330 27.18 -3.98 -8.88
C GLY A 330 28.49 -4.69 -8.56
N ALA A 331 28.79 -4.94 -7.28
CA ALA A 331 30.01 -5.63 -6.84
C ALA A 331 29.99 -7.16 -7.03
N GLY A 332 28.95 -7.70 -7.68
CA GLY A 332 28.79 -9.13 -7.96
C GLY A 332 28.62 -9.46 -9.43
N ARG A 333 29.08 -8.60 -10.34
CA ARG A 333 29.21 -8.90 -11.78
C ARG A 333 30.67 -9.00 -12.17
#